data_AF-A0A132EPM7-F1
#
_entry.id   AF-A0A132EPM7-F1
#
_cell.length_a   1.000
_cell.length_b   1.000
_cell.length_c   1.000
_cell.angle_alpha   90.00
_cell.angle_beta   90.00
_cell.angle_gamma   90.00
#
_symmetry.space_group_name_H-M   'P 1'
#
loop_
_entity.id
_entity.type
_entity.pdbx_description
1 polymer ?
#
loop_
_entity_poly.entity_id
_entity_poly.type
_entity_poly.pdbx_seq_one_letter_code
_entity_poly.pdbx_strand_id
1 'polypeptide(L)'
;MQLHEIGQAVAKRRAELDLTQAQLAKLAGLSRLTVNQLESGKVKDLGINKLIPLLGVLGIELTTQPRPAQNGLYKAVVSANVSYDGELTERLLADALASGEIPAGYEAQLSVILDEVPLPVVVKAAEEAAERSGTPLRAIWKNLAAWSRDLHLYREVWA
;
A
#
# COMPACT_ATOMS: atom_id res chain seq x y z
N MET A 1 -2.02 0.82 9.63
CA MET A 1 -2.12 1.57 10.89
C MET A 1 -2.34 3.03 10.57
N GLN A 2 -3.39 3.62 11.11
CA GLN A 2 -3.66 5.05 11.01
C GLN A 2 -3.09 5.76 12.24
N LEU A 3 -2.74 7.05 12.12
CA LEU A 3 -2.15 7.82 13.22
C LEU A 3 -3.07 7.90 14.47
N HIS A 4 -4.39 7.84 14.27
CA HIS A 4 -5.35 7.80 15.38
C HIS A 4 -5.24 6.51 16.21
N GLU A 5 -4.94 5.37 15.60
CA GLU A 5 -4.78 4.07 16.30
C GLU A 5 -3.52 4.10 17.16
N ILE A 6 -2.46 4.73 16.63
CA ILE A 6 -1.21 4.96 17.37
C ILE A 6 -1.49 5.86 18.57
N GLY A 7 -2.25 6.95 18.40
CA GLY A 7 -2.63 7.84 19.49
C GLY A 7 -3.41 7.16 20.61
N GLN A 8 -4.33 6.25 20.26
CA GLN A 8 -5.06 5.44 21.24
C GLN A 8 -4.14 4.47 22.00
N ALA A 9 -3.21 3.80 21.30
CA ALA A 9 -2.23 2.93 21.92
C ALA A 9 -1.31 3.71 22.89
N VAL A 10 -0.88 4.91 22.50
CA VAL A 10 -0.13 5.84 23.34
C VAL A 10 -0.91 6.20 24.60
N ALA A 11 -2.18 6.61 24.47
CA ALA A 11 -3.01 7.01 25.59
C ALA A 11 -3.21 5.86 26.60
N LYS A 12 -3.50 4.66 26.07
CA LYS A 12 -3.66 3.44 26.86
C LYS A 12 -2.39 3.12 27.63
N ARG A 13 -1.25 3.04 26.93
CA ARG A 13 0.03 2.68 27.54
C ARG A 13 0.51 3.72 28.54
N ARG A 14 0.31 5.00 28.26
CA ARG A 14 0.58 6.09 29.21
C ARG A 14 -0.19 5.89 30.51
N ALA A 15 -1.48 5.56 30.42
CA ALA A 15 -2.33 5.32 31.58
C ALA A 15 -1.91 4.08 32.38
N GLU A 16 -1.51 2.99 31.72
CA GLU A 16 -0.94 1.79 32.37
C GLU A 16 0.35 2.05 33.15
N LEU A 17 1.07 3.12 32.80
CA LEU A 17 2.31 3.55 33.47
C LEU A 17 2.06 4.67 34.50
N ASP A 18 0.80 5.00 34.79
CA ASP A 18 0.40 6.08 35.71
C ASP A 18 1.00 7.46 35.37
N LEU A 19 1.33 7.70 34.10
CA LEU A 19 1.86 8.98 33.63
C LEU A 19 0.74 9.94 33.25
N THR A 20 0.85 11.21 33.62
CA THR A 20 0.03 12.28 33.04
C THR A 20 0.51 12.63 31.63
N GLN A 21 -0.35 13.25 30.81
CA GLN A 21 0.05 13.77 29.49
C GLN A 21 1.22 14.76 29.59
N ALA A 22 1.30 15.54 30.67
CA ALA A 22 2.39 16.48 30.89
C ALA A 22 3.72 15.77 31.20
N GLN A 23 3.69 14.69 31.98
CA GLN A 23 4.87 13.87 32.25
C GLN A 23 5.38 13.19 30.98
N LEU A 24 4.50 12.54 30.21
CA LEU A 24 4.88 11.93 28.93
C LEU A 24 5.46 12.98 27.97
N ALA A 25 4.83 14.15 27.86
CA ALA A 25 5.33 15.24 27.03
C ALA A 25 6.76 15.65 27.43
N LYS A 26 7.02 15.83 28.73
CA LYS A 26 8.35 16.16 29.24
C LYS A 26 9.38 15.08 28.94
N LEU A 27 9.03 13.80 29.17
CA LEU A 27 9.92 12.66 28.91
C LEU A 27 10.25 12.50 27.42
N ALA A 28 9.27 12.76 26.55
CA ALA A 28 9.42 12.64 25.09
C ALA A 28 9.98 13.91 24.42
N GLY A 29 10.25 14.99 25.16
CA GLY A 29 10.68 16.27 24.57
C GLY A 29 9.62 16.95 23.70
N LEU A 30 8.34 16.75 24.01
CA LEU A 30 7.19 17.27 23.27
C LEU A 30 6.38 18.26 24.10
N SER A 31 5.51 19.03 23.44
CA SER A 31 4.53 19.85 24.14
C SER A 31 3.38 18.99 24.66
N ARG A 32 2.79 19.37 25.80
CA ARG A 32 1.56 18.74 26.31
C ARG A 32 0.43 18.79 25.27
N LEU A 33 0.34 19.89 24.51
CA LEU A 33 -0.65 20.04 23.44
C LEU A 33 -0.48 18.95 22.36
N THR A 34 0.76 18.67 21.95
CA THR A 34 1.08 17.63 20.97
C THR A 34 0.64 16.25 21.46
N VAL A 35 0.96 15.90 22.72
CA VAL A 35 0.53 14.63 23.32
C VAL A 35 -1.00 14.55 23.40
N ASN A 36 -1.67 15.63 23.82
CA ASN A 36 -3.13 15.67 23.87
C ASN A 36 -3.78 15.51 22.48
N GLN A 37 -3.26 16.18 21.46
CA GLN A 37 -3.75 16.07 20.09
C GLN A 37 -3.50 14.68 19.49
N LEU A 38 -2.37 14.05 19.81
CA LEU A 38 -2.08 12.68 19.43
C LEU A 38 -3.08 11.71 20.07
N GLU A 39 -3.23 11.74 21.40
CA GLU A 39 -4.12 10.85 22.14
C GLU A 39 -5.61 11.04 21.78
N SER A 40 -6.00 12.25 21.37
CA SER A 40 -7.38 12.55 20.94
C SER A 40 -7.64 12.39 19.43
N GLY A 41 -6.62 11.96 18.65
CA GLY A 41 -6.75 11.80 17.20
C GLY A 41 -6.90 13.11 16.41
N LYS A 42 -6.63 14.25 17.04
CA LYS A 42 -6.70 15.59 16.41
C LYS A 42 -5.41 16.01 15.73
N VAL A 43 -4.31 15.28 15.97
CA VAL A 43 -3.04 15.54 15.30
C VAL A 43 -3.15 15.14 13.83
N LYS A 44 -2.90 16.09 12.92
CA LYS A 44 -2.92 15.82 11.47
C LYS A 44 -1.68 15.05 11.03
N ASP A 45 -0.54 15.40 11.63
CA ASP A 45 0.75 14.78 11.34
C ASP A 45 1.67 14.87 12.57
N LEU A 46 2.46 13.83 12.77
CA LEU A 46 3.52 13.77 13.75
C LEU A 46 4.71 13.02 13.14
N GLY A 47 5.74 13.79 12.75
CA GLY A 47 6.92 13.21 12.11
C GLY A 47 7.56 12.07 12.92
N ILE A 48 8.09 11.07 12.22
CA ILE A 48 8.68 9.84 12.78
C ILE A 48 9.74 10.15 13.86
N ASN A 49 10.54 11.20 13.66
CA ASN A 49 11.57 11.63 14.62
C ASN A 49 11.01 12.09 15.98
N LYS A 50 9.73 12.43 16.05
CA LYS A 50 9.01 12.76 17.31
C LYS A 50 8.23 11.55 17.82
N LEU A 51 7.62 10.81 16.91
CA LEU A 51 6.81 9.65 17.25
C LEU A 51 7.65 8.52 17.86
N ILE A 52 8.76 8.14 17.23
CA ILE A 52 9.59 7.02 17.68
C ILE A 52 10.14 7.24 19.10
N PRO A 53 10.72 8.40 19.46
CA PRO A 53 11.13 8.65 20.84
C PRO A 53 9.98 8.61 21.85
N LEU A 54 8.81 9.17 21.49
CA LEU A 54 7.62 9.09 22.35
C LEU A 54 7.20 7.64 22.59
N LEU A 55 7.18 6.81 21.55
CA LEU A 55 6.87 5.38 21.67
C LEU A 55 7.92 4.67 22.51
N GLY A 56 9.20 5.01 22.35
CA GLY A 56 10.31 4.48 23.15
C GLY A 56 10.16 4.74 24.65
N VAL A 57 9.72 5.95 25.05
CA VAL A 57 9.41 6.28 26.46
C VAL A 57 8.34 5.35 27.04
N LEU A 58 7.39 4.91 26.21
CA LEU A 58 6.28 4.04 26.61
C LEU A 58 6.60 2.54 26.48
N GLY A 59 7.79 2.19 25.97
CA GLY A 59 8.16 0.82 25.63
C GLY A 59 7.34 0.22 24.49
N ILE A 60 6.87 1.07 23.56
CA ILE A 60 6.15 0.66 22.36
C ILE A 60 7.12 0.62 21.17
N GLU A 61 7.05 -0.43 20.38
CA GLU A 61 7.79 -0.55 19.12
C GLU A 61 6.85 -0.38 17.92
N LEU A 62 7.34 0.29 16.87
CA LEU A 62 6.66 0.35 15.59
C LEU A 62 7.34 -0.64 14.62
N THR A 63 6.68 -1.76 14.34
CA THR A 63 7.21 -2.79 13.45
C THR A 63 6.58 -2.72 12.06
N THR A 64 7.37 -2.96 11.02
CA THR A 64 6.86 -3.22 9.67
C THR A 64 6.57 -4.71 9.50
N GLN A 65 5.41 -5.05 8.94
CA GLN A 65 5.04 -6.42 8.61
C GLN A 65 4.62 -6.46 7.13
N PRO A 66 4.89 -7.56 6.41
CA PRO A 66 4.27 -7.80 5.11
C PRO A 66 2.75 -7.68 5.24
N ARG A 67 2.12 -7.01 4.29
CA ARG A 67 0.66 -6.98 4.24
C ARG A 67 0.17 -8.42 4.01
N PRO A 68 -0.93 -8.86 4.66
CA PRO A 68 -1.50 -10.18 4.38
C PRO A 68 -1.75 -10.36 2.88
N ALA A 69 -1.68 -11.61 2.42
CA ALA A 69 -1.93 -11.97 1.03
C ALA A 69 -3.23 -11.33 0.55
N GLN A 70 -3.12 -10.46 -0.44
CA GLN A 70 -4.25 -9.92 -1.17
C GLN A 70 -4.27 -10.58 -2.53
N ASN A 71 -5.45 -10.89 -3.05
CA ASN A 71 -5.60 -11.46 -4.39
C ASN A 71 -5.46 -10.35 -5.44
N GLY A 72 -4.24 -10.01 -5.81
CA GLY A 72 -3.91 -8.90 -6.71
C GLY A 72 -4.48 -9.10 -8.11
N LEU A 73 -4.23 -10.27 -8.71
CA LEU A 73 -4.76 -10.65 -10.03
C LEU A 73 -6.28 -10.61 -10.05
N TYR A 74 -6.94 -11.24 -9.06
CA TYR A 74 -8.40 -11.23 -8.93
C TYR A 74 -8.97 -9.80 -8.90
N LYS A 75 -8.41 -8.94 -8.04
CA LYS A 75 -8.88 -7.56 -7.88
C LYS A 75 -8.69 -6.75 -9.15
N ALA A 76 -7.55 -6.90 -9.84
CA ALA A 76 -7.28 -6.22 -11.10
C ALA A 76 -8.29 -6.66 -12.19
N VAL A 77 -8.52 -7.96 -12.32
CA VAL A 77 -9.47 -8.53 -13.29
C VAL A 77 -10.90 -8.05 -13.04
N VAL A 78 -11.38 -8.13 -11.81
CA VAL A 78 -12.76 -7.72 -11.48
C VAL A 78 -12.98 -6.24 -11.73
N SER A 79 -11.97 -5.39 -11.49
CA SER A 79 -12.05 -3.96 -11.82
C SER A 79 -12.13 -3.71 -13.33
N ALA A 80 -11.42 -4.49 -14.14
CA ALA A 80 -11.37 -4.30 -15.59
C ALA A 80 -12.59 -4.86 -16.34
N ASN A 81 -13.19 -5.94 -15.83
CA ASN A 81 -14.33 -6.62 -16.46
C ASN A 81 -15.67 -5.88 -16.32
N VAL A 82 -15.70 -4.72 -15.66
CA VAL A 82 -16.95 -3.94 -15.49
C VAL A 82 -17.36 -3.23 -16.78
N SER A 83 -16.40 -2.88 -17.64
CA SER A 83 -16.61 -1.91 -18.72
C SER A 83 -16.45 -2.47 -20.14
N TYR A 84 -15.97 -3.71 -20.31
CA TYR A 84 -15.62 -4.27 -21.61
C TYR A 84 -16.18 -5.68 -21.82
N ASP A 85 -16.50 -5.99 -23.08
CA ASP A 85 -16.88 -7.34 -23.50
C ASP A 85 -15.68 -8.29 -23.41
N GLY A 86 -15.91 -9.50 -22.92
CA GLY A 86 -14.88 -10.52 -22.71
C GLY A 86 -14.50 -10.69 -21.23
N GLU A 87 -14.38 -11.93 -20.78
CA GLU A 87 -14.01 -12.26 -19.41
C GLU A 87 -12.49 -12.40 -19.31
N LEU A 88 -11.80 -11.30 -19.00
CA LEU A 88 -10.38 -11.40 -18.62
C LEU A 88 -10.32 -12.30 -17.39
N THR A 89 -9.42 -13.28 -17.38
CA THR A 89 -9.24 -14.19 -16.24
C THR A 89 -7.92 -13.90 -15.54
N GLU A 90 -7.79 -14.31 -14.27
CA GLU A 90 -6.52 -14.20 -13.54
C GLU A 90 -5.36 -14.87 -14.27
N ARG A 91 -5.64 -16.00 -14.93
CA ARG A 91 -4.64 -16.76 -15.69
C ARG A 91 -4.19 -15.97 -16.92
N LEU A 92 -5.12 -15.43 -17.70
CA LEU A 92 -4.80 -14.61 -18.87
C LEU A 92 -4.00 -13.37 -18.48
N LEU A 93 -4.39 -12.69 -17.39
CA LEU A 93 -3.64 -11.55 -16.88
C LEU A 93 -2.24 -11.95 -16.42
N ALA A 94 -2.10 -13.05 -15.66
CA ALA A 94 -0.81 -13.53 -15.21
C ALA A 94 0.12 -13.92 -16.37
N ASP A 95 -0.41 -14.64 -17.36
CA ASP A 95 0.31 -15.06 -18.55
C ASP A 95 0.77 -13.83 -19.36
N ALA A 96 -0.10 -12.85 -19.56
CA ALA A 96 0.22 -11.61 -20.25
C ALA A 96 1.30 -10.80 -19.52
N LEU A 97 1.18 -10.64 -18.19
CA LEU A 97 2.18 -9.94 -17.37
C LEU A 97 3.56 -10.61 -17.48
N ALA A 98 3.58 -11.95 -17.44
CA ALA A 98 4.80 -12.74 -17.51
C ALA A 98 5.45 -12.72 -18.91
N SER A 99 4.67 -12.90 -19.97
CA SER A 99 5.16 -12.96 -21.35
C SER A 99 5.45 -11.58 -21.94
N GLY A 100 4.73 -10.55 -21.49
CA GLY A 100 4.70 -9.23 -22.12
C GLY A 100 3.82 -9.17 -23.37
N GLU A 101 3.08 -10.23 -23.68
CA GLU A 101 2.15 -10.27 -24.80
C GLU A 101 0.72 -10.00 -24.32
N ILE A 102 0.08 -8.97 -24.89
CA ILE A 102 -1.33 -8.68 -24.62
C ILE A 102 -2.20 -9.63 -25.46
N PRO A 103 -3.11 -10.40 -24.84
CA PRO A 103 -4.05 -11.23 -25.59
C PRO A 103 -4.95 -10.35 -26.45
N ALA A 104 -5.17 -10.75 -27.71
CA ALA A 104 -5.97 -9.98 -28.65
C ALA A 104 -7.38 -9.71 -28.11
N GLY A 105 -7.81 -8.44 -28.16
CA GLY A 105 -9.12 -7.99 -27.68
C GLY A 105 -9.17 -7.63 -26.20
N TYR A 106 -8.03 -7.69 -25.48
CA TYR A 106 -7.93 -7.32 -24.06
C TYR A 106 -7.14 -6.03 -23.81
N GLU A 107 -6.76 -5.30 -24.86
CA GLU A 107 -5.98 -4.07 -24.78
C GLU A 107 -6.66 -3.04 -23.87
N ALA A 108 -7.99 -2.89 -23.99
CA ALA A 108 -8.75 -1.93 -23.22
C ALA A 108 -8.85 -2.29 -21.73
N GLN A 109 -9.06 -3.58 -21.39
CA GLN A 109 -9.02 -4.05 -20.00
C GLN A 109 -7.64 -3.82 -19.39
N LEU A 110 -6.55 -4.11 -20.12
CA LEU A 110 -5.19 -3.91 -19.63
C LEU A 110 -4.86 -2.42 -19.43
N SER A 111 -5.35 -1.54 -20.32
CA SER A 111 -5.25 -0.09 -20.10
C SER A 111 -5.94 0.32 -18.79
N VAL A 112 -7.18 -0.11 -18.54
CA VAL A 112 -7.89 0.19 -17.28
C VAL A 112 -7.15 -0.33 -16.05
N ILE A 113 -6.58 -1.55 -16.13
CA ILE A 113 -5.78 -2.08 -15.02
C ILE A 113 -4.60 -1.16 -14.70
N LEU A 114 -3.91 -0.66 -15.70
CA LEU A 114 -2.68 0.10 -15.46
C LEU A 114 -2.94 1.57 -15.14
N ASP A 115 -4.02 2.15 -15.66
CA ASP A 115 -4.38 3.56 -15.49
C ASP A 115 -5.28 3.82 -14.27
N GLU A 116 -6.24 2.93 -13.99
CA GLU A 116 -7.31 3.19 -13.02
C GLU A 116 -7.21 2.33 -11.76
N VAL A 117 -6.72 1.09 -11.87
CA VAL A 117 -6.63 0.21 -10.69
C VAL A 117 -5.58 0.75 -9.70
N PRO A 118 -5.85 0.73 -8.38
CA PRO A 118 -4.90 1.20 -7.38
C PRO A 118 -3.53 0.52 -7.49
N LEU A 119 -2.43 1.31 -7.44
CA LEU A 119 -1.05 0.79 -7.53
C LEU A 119 -0.78 -0.45 -6.66
N PRO A 120 -1.19 -0.49 -5.38
CA PRO A 120 -0.92 -1.66 -4.54
C PRO A 120 -1.57 -2.95 -5.06
N VAL A 121 -2.67 -2.86 -5.81
CA VAL A 121 -3.31 -4.02 -6.44
C VAL A 121 -2.51 -4.48 -7.65
N VAL A 122 -2.10 -3.55 -8.51
CA VAL A 122 -1.27 -3.88 -9.71
C VAL A 122 0.09 -4.46 -9.30
N VAL A 123 0.73 -3.88 -8.28
CA VAL A 123 1.99 -4.42 -7.71
C VAL A 123 1.79 -5.84 -7.20
N LYS A 124 0.69 -6.09 -6.51
CA LYS A 124 0.40 -7.43 -6.01
C LYS A 124 0.10 -8.42 -7.15
N ALA A 125 -0.60 -7.98 -8.20
CA ALA A 125 -0.86 -8.79 -9.39
C ALA A 125 0.45 -9.18 -10.10
N ALA A 126 1.42 -8.25 -10.19
CA ALA A 126 2.74 -8.51 -10.75
C ALA A 126 3.54 -9.52 -9.90
N GLU A 127 3.51 -9.39 -8.56
CA GLU A 127 4.13 -10.37 -7.66
C GLU A 127 3.53 -11.77 -7.84
N GLU A 128 2.20 -11.88 -7.91
CA GLU A 128 1.51 -13.15 -8.11
C GLU A 128 1.81 -13.75 -9.49
N ALA A 129 1.88 -12.93 -10.54
CA ALA A 129 2.26 -13.38 -11.87
C ALA A 129 3.71 -13.89 -11.91
N ALA A 130 4.63 -13.23 -11.20
CA ALA A 130 6.02 -13.67 -11.07
C ALA A 130 6.10 -15.04 -10.38
N GLU A 131 5.37 -15.21 -9.28
CA GLU A 131 5.34 -16.44 -8.51
C GLU A 131 4.73 -17.61 -9.31
N ARG A 132 3.61 -17.37 -10.01
CA ARG A 132 2.91 -18.40 -10.80
C ARG A 132 3.70 -18.85 -12.03
N SER A 133 4.41 -17.93 -12.69
CA SER A 133 5.11 -18.20 -13.95
C SER A 133 6.59 -18.55 -13.78
N GLY A 134 7.18 -18.29 -12.60
CA GLY A 134 8.63 -18.38 -12.38
C GLY A 134 9.43 -17.24 -13.06
N THR A 135 8.75 -16.28 -13.67
CA THR A 135 9.37 -15.13 -14.32
C THR A 135 9.88 -14.14 -13.26
N PRO A 136 11.12 -13.64 -13.36
CA PRO A 136 11.61 -12.62 -12.45
C PRO A 136 10.73 -11.36 -12.48
N LEU A 137 10.35 -10.84 -11.31
CA LEU A 137 9.49 -9.64 -11.20
C LEU A 137 10.04 -8.43 -11.98
N ARG A 138 11.37 -8.31 -12.11
CA ARG A 138 12.03 -7.30 -12.94
C ARG A 138 11.65 -7.39 -14.43
N ALA A 139 11.45 -8.60 -14.96
CA ALA A 139 11.01 -8.79 -16.34
C ALA A 139 9.56 -8.32 -16.52
N ILE A 140 8.68 -8.64 -15.57
CA ILE A 140 7.29 -8.14 -15.55
C ILE A 140 7.26 -6.60 -15.50
N TRP A 141 8.11 -5.96 -14.69
CA TRP A 141 8.22 -4.49 -14.68
C TRP A 141 8.64 -3.91 -16.03
N LYS A 142 9.56 -4.57 -16.75
CA LYS A 142 9.93 -4.16 -18.12
C LYS A 142 8.76 -4.30 -19.10
N ASN A 143 7.95 -5.35 -18.96
CA ASN A 143 6.76 -5.55 -19.78
C ASN A 143 5.73 -4.45 -19.53
N LEU A 144 5.48 -4.11 -18.26
CA LEU A 144 4.61 -2.99 -17.90
C LEU A 144 5.11 -1.64 -18.45
N ALA A 145 6.42 -1.39 -18.42
CA ALA A 145 7.03 -0.21 -19.02
C ALA A 145 6.89 -0.15 -20.55
N ALA A 146 6.94 -1.31 -21.23
CA ALA A 146 6.66 -1.41 -22.66
C ALA A 146 5.20 -1.09 -22.95
N TRP A 147 4.26 -1.76 -22.27
CA TRP A 147 2.83 -1.53 -22.43
C TRP A 147 2.40 -0.11 -22.12
N SER A 148 3.03 0.56 -21.14
CA SER A 148 2.76 1.96 -20.86
C SER A 148 2.98 2.86 -22.06
N ARG A 149 3.99 2.56 -22.88
CA ARG A 149 4.27 3.29 -24.12
C ARG A 149 3.34 2.84 -25.24
N ASP A 150 3.16 1.54 -25.41
CA ASP A 150 2.41 0.95 -26.52
C ASP A 150 0.91 1.23 -26.43
N LEU A 151 0.34 1.23 -25.23
CA LEU A 151 -1.08 1.54 -24.96
C LEU A 151 -1.34 3.02 -24.71
N HIS A 152 -0.30 3.87 -24.73
CA HIS A 152 -0.39 5.31 -24.46
C HIS A 152 -1.09 5.64 -23.12
N LEU A 153 -0.69 4.94 -22.06
CA LEU A 153 -1.26 5.11 -20.72
C LEU A 153 -1.02 6.52 -20.19
N TYR A 154 -2.00 7.10 -19.50
CA TYR A 154 -1.83 8.43 -18.92
C TYR A 154 -1.08 8.38 -17.58
N ARG A 155 -1.03 7.22 -16.92
CA ARG A 155 -0.34 7.06 -15.64
C ARG A 155 1.17 6.86 -15.82
N GLU A 156 1.95 7.91 -15.57
CA GLU A 156 3.42 7.94 -15.71
C GLU A 156 4.18 7.25 -14.55
N VAL A 157 3.77 6.05 -14.14
CA VAL A 157 4.42 5.31 -13.02
C VAL A 157 5.12 4.03 -13.46
N TRP A 158 4.94 3.63 -14.71
CA TRP A 158 5.43 2.36 -15.25
C TRP A 158 6.74 2.51 -16.04
N ALA A 159 7.23 3.74 -16.24
CA ALA A 159 8.40 4.08 -17.04
C ALA A 159 9.75 3.75 -16.35
#